data_AF-A0A936C458-F1
#
_entry.id   AF-A0A936C458-F1
#
_cell.length_a   1.000
_cell.length_b   1.000
_cell.length_c   1.000
_cell.angle_alpha   90.00
_cell.angle_beta   90.00
_cell.angle_gamma   90.00
#
_symmetry.space_group_name_H-M   'P 1'
#
loop_
_entity.id
_entity.type
_entity.pdbx_description
1 polymer ?
#
loop_
_entity_poly.entity_id
_entity_poly.type
_entity_poly.pdbx_seq_one_letter_code
_entity_poly.pdbx_strand_id
1 'polypeptide(L)'
;MIGVSENVHPKLKRLKEDGHFREMLDAYRFGIAYALAMGVVPDEVSSQTVFSVASVDPDQTIKHAIQAILGDQVQCPVYRMAERLANWGVQEIYEEAAKGSIDMVSILDKMKAKSET
;
A
#
# COMPACT_ATOMS: atom_id res chain seq x y z
N MET A 1 14.74 6.92 0.44
CA MET A 1 14.24 5.98 1.46
C MET A 1 12.75 6.17 1.62
N ILE A 2 12.02 5.15 2.03
CA ILE A 2 10.56 5.16 2.16
C ILE A 2 10.11 4.18 3.25
N GLY A 3 8.99 4.45 3.91
CA GLY A 3 8.58 3.75 5.12
C GLY A 3 7.09 3.52 5.32
N VAL A 4 6.76 3.02 6.50
CA VAL A 4 5.41 2.94 7.09
C VAL A 4 5.49 3.43 8.54
N SER A 5 4.35 3.70 9.16
CA SER A 5 4.29 4.05 10.58
C SER A 5 4.66 2.87 11.48
N GLU A 6 5.04 3.17 12.72
CA GLU A 6 5.48 2.18 13.72
C GLU A 6 4.44 1.08 13.98
N ASN A 7 3.15 1.42 13.92
CA ASN A 7 2.04 0.46 14.10
C ASN A 7 1.78 -0.41 12.86
N VAL A 8 2.22 -0.01 11.67
CA VAL A 8 2.02 -0.76 10.41
C VAL A 8 3.22 -1.63 10.06
N HIS A 9 4.44 -1.23 10.45
CA HIS A 9 5.63 -2.07 10.28
C HIS A 9 5.48 -3.52 10.80
N PRO A 10 4.98 -3.78 12.03
CA PRO A 10 4.77 -5.15 12.50
C PRO A 10 3.70 -5.90 11.68
N LYS A 11 2.75 -5.21 11.07
CA LYS A 11 1.71 -5.82 10.20
C LYS A 11 2.31 -6.30 8.88
N LEU A 12 3.21 -5.52 8.26
CA LEU A 12 3.99 -5.99 7.11
C LEU A 12 4.75 -7.27 7.42
N LYS A 13 5.42 -7.30 8.59
CA LYS A 13 6.18 -8.46 9.02
C LYS A 13 5.29 -9.68 9.19
N ARG A 14 4.12 -9.53 9.82
CA ARG A 14 3.13 -10.60 9.98
C ARG A 14 2.58 -11.10 8.64
N LEU A 15 2.20 -10.21 7.74
CA LEU A 15 1.72 -10.59 6.40
C LEU A 15 2.74 -11.46 5.64
N LYS A 16 4.04 -11.23 5.86
CA LYS A 16 5.09 -12.11 5.35
C LYS A 16 5.18 -13.44 6.12
N GLU A 17 5.29 -13.37 7.45
CA GLU A 17 5.49 -14.54 8.32
C GLU A 17 4.33 -15.54 8.23
N ASP A 18 3.11 -15.05 8.05
CA ASP A 18 1.90 -15.85 7.90
C ASP A 18 1.73 -16.40 6.47
N GLY A 19 2.68 -16.11 5.58
CA GLY A 19 2.75 -16.65 4.21
C GLY A 19 1.80 -16.00 3.22
N HIS A 20 1.14 -14.89 3.59
CA HIS A 20 0.27 -14.16 2.67
C HIS A 20 1.03 -13.43 1.56
N PHE A 21 2.23 -12.95 1.89
CA PHE A 21 3.17 -12.37 0.93
C PHE A 21 4.53 -13.04 1.08
N ARG A 22 5.26 -13.16 -0.03
CA ARG A 22 6.61 -13.71 -0.02
C ARG A 22 7.59 -12.78 0.71
N GLU A 23 7.53 -11.49 0.39
CA GLU A 23 8.34 -10.45 1.03
C GLU A 23 7.48 -9.30 1.57
N MET A 24 7.97 -8.60 2.59
CA MET A 24 7.34 -7.38 3.10
C MET A 24 7.22 -6.31 2.00
N LEU A 25 8.18 -6.27 1.08
CA LEU A 25 8.18 -5.37 -0.07
C LEU A 25 7.00 -5.64 -1.00
N ASP A 26 6.59 -6.90 -1.16
CA ASP A 26 5.43 -7.26 -1.99
C ASP A 26 4.14 -6.76 -1.34
N ALA A 27 3.98 -6.98 -0.04
CA ALA A 27 2.85 -6.46 0.73
C ALA A 27 2.78 -4.93 0.69
N TYR A 28 3.92 -4.25 0.77
CA TYR A 28 4.03 -2.80 0.69
C TYR A 28 3.55 -2.26 -0.67
N ARG A 29 4.07 -2.82 -1.77
CA ARG A 29 3.67 -2.46 -3.14
C ARG A 29 2.20 -2.75 -3.40
N PHE A 30 1.72 -3.90 -2.94
CA PHE A 30 0.32 -4.27 -3.07
C PHE A 30 -0.59 -3.33 -2.25
N GLY A 31 -0.17 -2.91 -1.05
CA GLY A 31 -0.88 -1.90 -0.26
C GLY A 31 -1.05 -0.58 -1.01
N ILE A 32 -0.01 -0.10 -1.71
CA ILE A 32 -0.12 1.11 -2.56
C ILE A 32 -1.15 0.90 -3.67
N ALA A 33 -1.04 -0.21 -4.41
CA ALA A 33 -1.95 -0.51 -5.51
C ALA A 33 -3.40 -0.65 -5.04
N TYR A 34 -3.62 -1.29 -3.88
CA TYR A 34 -4.93 -1.44 -3.27
C TYR A 34 -5.53 -0.09 -2.90
N ALA A 35 -4.76 0.78 -2.22
CA ALA A 35 -5.21 2.13 -1.86
C ALA A 35 -5.57 2.96 -3.11
N LEU A 36 -4.75 2.91 -4.16
CA LEU A 36 -5.03 3.58 -5.43
C LEU A 36 -6.31 3.06 -6.09
N ALA A 37 -6.50 1.75 -6.13
CA ALA A 37 -7.71 1.14 -6.71
C ALA A 37 -8.98 1.50 -5.94
N MET A 38 -8.86 1.71 -4.62
CA MET A 38 -9.98 2.17 -3.79
C MET A 38 -10.26 3.67 -3.94
N GLY A 39 -9.40 4.42 -4.62
CA GLY A 39 -9.53 5.87 -4.83
C GLY A 39 -9.40 6.68 -3.54
N VAL A 40 -8.67 6.16 -2.54
CA VAL A 40 -8.50 6.86 -1.27
C VAL A 40 -7.34 7.86 -1.34
N VAL A 41 -7.48 8.95 -0.59
CA VAL A 41 -6.39 9.89 -0.30
C VAL A 41 -6.16 9.84 1.21
N PRO A 42 -5.31 8.91 1.71
CA PRO A 42 -5.16 8.66 3.15
C PRO A 42 -4.50 9.84 3.85
N ASP A 43 -4.72 10.04 5.14
CA ASP A 43 -4.10 11.12 5.94
C ASP A 43 -2.57 11.05 6.00
N GLU A 44 -1.94 12.12 6.48
CA GLU A 44 -0.49 12.14 6.71
C GLU A 44 -0.10 11.13 7.80
N VAL A 45 1.06 10.49 7.63
CA VAL A 45 1.58 9.50 8.56
C VAL A 45 3.02 9.83 8.93
N SER A 46 3.36 9.68 10.20
CA SER A 46 4.76 9.64 10.62
C SER A 46 5.33 8.26 10.28
N SER A 47 6.27 8.21 9.34
CA SER A 47 6.86 6.97 8.85
C SER A 47 8.28 6.77 9.40
N GLN A 48 8.60 5.52 9.74
CA GLN A 48 9.98 5.08 9.89
C GLN A 48 10.43 4.45 8.58
N THR A 49 11.65 4.77 8.15
CA THR A 49 12.23 4.22 6.92
C THR A 49 12.37 2.70 7.01
N VAL A 50 11.86 1.98 6.01
CA VAL A 50 11.93 0.51 5.92
C VAL A 50 12.65 0.07 4.64
N PHE A 51 12.45 0.78 3.53
CA PHE A 51 12.95 0.39 2.21
C PHE A 51 13.71 1.53 1.52
N SER A 52 14.53 1.15 0.55
CA SER A 52 15.02 2.11 -0.44
C SER A 52 13.94 2.37 -1.50
N VAL A 53 13.87 3.59 -2.04
CA VAL A 53 12.93 3.90 -3.13
C VAL A 53 13.27 3.08 -4.37
N ALA A 54 14.56 2.87 -4.67
CA ALA A 54 15.00 2.05 -5.79
C ALA A 54 14.55 0.58 -5.67
N SER A 55 14.38 0.08 -4.45
CA SER A 55 13.82 -1.26 -4.22
C SER A 55 12.31 -1.27 -4.40
N VAL A 56 11.59 -0.22 -3.98
CA VAL A 56 10.12 -0.12 -4.10
C VAL A 56 9.69 0.16 -5.53
N ASP A 57 10.33 1.11 -6.20
CA ASP A 57 9.90 1.67 -7.47
C ASP A 57 11.11 1.84 -8.43
N PRO A 58 11.72 0.72 -8.87
CA PRO A 58 12.97 0.75 -9.65
C PRO A 58 12.82 1.47 -11.00
N ASP A 59 11.63 1.43 -11.59
CA ASP A 59 11.29 1.96 -12.91
C ASP A 59 10.36 3.18 -12.87
N GLN A 60 10.05 3.68 -11.67
CA GLN A 60 9.12 4.80 -11.43
C GLN A 60 7.66 4.50 -11.81
N THR A 61 7.29 3.23 -12.02
CA THR A 61 5.90 2.85 -12.33
C THR A 61 4.94 3.26 -11.22
N ILE A 62 5.31 3.10 -9.94
CA ILE A 62 4.45 3.49 -8.81
C ILE A 62 4.29 5.01 -8.76
N LYS A 63 5.40 5.75 -8.90
CA LYS A 63 5.36 7.22 -8.95
C LYS A 63 4.42 7.69 -10.07
N HIS A 64 4.55 7.16 -11.27
CA HIS A 64 3.70 7.56 -12.40
C HIS A 64 2.24 7.18 -12.17
N ALA A 65 1.96 6.00 -11.61
CA ALA A 65 0.60 5.57 -11.28
C ALA A 65 -0.07 6.51 -10.26
N ILE A 66 0.64 6.89 -9.19
CA ILE A 66 0.13 7.84 -8.19
C ILE A 66 -0.21 9.18 -8.84
N GLN A 67 0.70 9.72 -9.67
CA GLN A 67 0.48 11.00 -10.35
C GLN A 67 -0.66 10.94 -11.35
N ALA A 68 -0.81 9.84 -12.09
CA ALA A 68 -1.86 9.68 -13.08
C ALA A 68 -3.25 9.51 -12.45
N ILE A 69 -3.34 8.78 -11.34
CA ILE A 69 -4.62 8.45 -10.70
C ILE A 69 -5.10 9.56 -9.76
N LEU A 70 -4.21 10.11 -8.93
CA LEU A 70 -4.58 11.12 -7.93
C LEU A 70 -4.41 12.56 -8.41
N GLY A 71 -3.56 12.80 -9.42
CA GLY A 71 -3.36 14.12 -10.01
C GLY A 71 -3.10 15.22 -8.97
N ASP A 72 -3.91 16.26 -9.00
CA ASP A 72 -3.80 17.44 -8.12
C ASP A 72 -4.07 17.14 -6.64
N GLN A 73 -4.59 15.96 -6.30
CA GLN A 73 -4.76 15.53 -4.90
C GLN A 73 -3.41 15.20 -4.23
N VAL A 74 -2.34 15.03 -5.02
CA VAL A 74 -0.98 14.81 -4.51
C VAL A 74 -0.38 16.13 -4.04
N GLN A 75 -0.71 16.54 -2.82
CA GLN A 75 -0.26 17.79 -2.19
C GLN A 75 1.07 17.68 -1.42
N CYS A 76 1.81 16.59 -1.61
CA CYS A 76 3.11 16.35 -0.98
C CYS A 76 4.06 15.67 -1.99
N PRO A 77 5.36 15.49 -1.68
CA PRO A 77 6.25 14.73 -2.56
C PRO A 77 5.66 13.34 -2.85
N VAL A 78 5.72 12.88 -4.10
CA VAL A 78 5.00 11.66 -4.54
C VAL A 78 5.32 10.44 -3.68
N TYR A 79 6.58 10.27 -3.26
CA TYR A 79 6.94 9.15 -2.38
C TYR A 79 6.46 9.31 -0.93
N ARG A 80 6.14 10.52 -0.46
CA ARG A 80 5.39 10.71 0.81
C ARG A 80 3.94 10.28 0.64
N MET A 81 3.32 10.54 -0.53
CA MET A 81 2.00 9.99 -0.83
C MET A 81 2.04 8.46 -0.91
N ALA A 82 3.09 7.88 -1.50
CA ALA A 82 3.29 6.43 -1.52
C ALA A 82 3.36 5.83 -0.11
N GLU A 83 4.00 6.51 0.86
CA GLU A 83 3.97 6.09 2.27
C GLU A 83 2.57 6.08 2.85
N ARG A 84 1.78 7.14 2.62
CA ARG A 84 0.38 7.24 3.10
C ARG A 84 -0.49 6.12 2.52
N LEU A 85 -0.38 5.90 1.21
CA LEU A 85 -1.07 4.83 0.48
C LEU A 85 -0.67 3.44 0.98
N ALA A 86 0.63 3.17 1.12
CA ALA A 86 1.12 1.91 1.65
C ALA A 86 0.64 1.68 3.09
N ASN A 87 0.67 2.72 3.92
CA ASN A 87 0.25 2.62 5.31
C ASN A 87 -1.21 2.22 5.44
N TRP A 88 -2.09 2.87 4.67
CA TRP A 88 -3.50 2.56 4.62
C TRP A 88 -3.76 1.17 4.01
N GLY A 89 -3.16 0.87 2.86
CA GLY A 89 -3.40 -0.40 2.18
C GLY A 89 -2.97 -1.60 3.01
N VAL A 90 -1.78 -1.55 3.62
CA VAL A 90 -1.29 -2.63 4.50
C VAL A 90 -2.19 -2.79 5.72
N GLN A 91 -2.68 -1.69 6.30
CA GLN A 91 -3.61 -1.72 7.42
C GLN A 91 -4.87 -2.53 7.08
N GLU A 92 -5.47 -2.25 5.92
CA GLU A 92 -6.69 -2.91 5.46
C GLU A 92 -6.47 -4.38 5.09
N ILE A 93 -5.38 -4.67 4.37
CA ILE A 93 -5.01 -6.05 4.01
C ILE A 93 -4.82 -6.90 5.27
N TYR A 94 -4.17 -6.34 6.30
CA TYR A 94 -3.98 -7.01 7.57
C TYR A 94 -5.30 -7.22 8.33
N GLU A 95 -6.21 -6.26 8.29
CA GLU A 95 -7.55 -6.41 8.90
C GLU A 95 -8.39 -7.49 8.21
N GLU A 96 -8.26 -7.64 6.89
CA GLU A 96 -8.88 -8.77 6.18
C GLU A 96 -8.18 -10.10 6.54
N ALA A 97 -6.86 -10.13 6.62
CA ALA A 97 -6.10 -11.31 7.05
C ALA A 97 -6.51 -11.80 8.44
N ALA A 98 -6.73 -10.88 9.38
CA ALA A 98 -7.10 -11.17 10.76
C ALA A 98 -8.45 -11.87 10.90
N LYS A 99 -9.30 -11.89 9.85
CA LYS A 99 -10.59 -12.59 9.84
C LYS A 99 -10.46 -14.10 9.57
N GLY A 100 -9.25 -14.62 9.32
CA GLY A 100 -8.94 -16.06 9.32
C GLY A 100 -8.03 -16.49 8.17
N SER A 101 -8.21 -15.91 6.99
CA SER A 101 -7.29 -16.01 5.86
C SER A 101 -7.50 -14.78 4.97
N ILE A 102 -6.44 -14.32 4.28
CA ILE A 102 -6.62 -13.28 3.27
C ILE A 102 -7.44 -13.86 2.14
N ASP A 103 -8.68 -13.40 2.04
CA ASP A 103 -9.47 -13.58 0.83
C ASP A 103 -9.02 -12.56 -0.22
N MET A 104 -7.93 -12.91 -0.91
CA MET A 104 -7.37 -12.09 -1.98
C MET A 104 -8.37 -11.91 -3.13
N VAL A 105 -9.26 -12.90 -3.33
CA VAL A 105 -10.33 -12.82 -4.33
C VAL A 105 -11.28 -11.70 -3.95
N SER A 106 -11.76 -11.67 -2.70
CA SER A 106 -12.62 -10.57 -2.22
C SER A 106 -11.94 -9.20 -2.32
N ILE A 107 -10.64 -9.09 -2.05
CA ILE A 107 -9.90 -7.83 -2.20
C ILE A 107 -9.90 -7.38 -3.68
N LEU A 108 -9.59 -8.31 -4.60
CA LEU A 108 -9.57 -8.03 -6.03
C LEU A 108 -10.97 -7.71 -6.58
N ASP A 109 -12.02 -8.39 -6.10
CA ASP A 109 -13.40 -8.10 -6.46
C ASP A 109 -13.83 -6.70 -6.01
N LYS A 110 -13.43 -6.27 -4.81
CA LYS A 110 -13.64 -4.89 -4.34
C LYS A 110 -12.93 -3.88 -5.25
N MET A 111 -11.68 -4.14 -5.63
CA MET A 111 -10.93 -3.27 -6.54
C MET A 111 -11.62 -3.18 -7.91
N LYS A 112 -12.09 -4.31 -8.44
CA LYS A 112 -12.78 -4.35 -9.73
C LYS A 112 -14.10 -3.59 -9.70
N ALA A 113 -14.93 -3.83 -8.69
CA ALA A 113 -16.21 -3.12 -8.52
C ALA A 113 -16.03 -1.60 -8.48
N LYS A 114 -14.97 -1.12 -7.82
CA LYS A 114 -14.64 0.31 -7.75
C LYS A 114 -14.16 0.89 -9.08
N SER A 115 -13.45 0.11 -9.88
CA SER A 115 -12.96 0.56 -11.21
C SER A 115 -14.06 0.66 -12.28
N GLU A 116 -15.21 0.03 -12.06
CA GLU A 116 -16.38 0.06 -12.97
C GLU A 116 -17.39 1.18 -12.61
N THR A 117 -17.13 1.96 -11.56
CA THR A 117 -17.99 3.10 -11.13
C THR A 117 -17.39 4.44 -11.51
#